data_AF-A0A946QW63-F1
#
_entry.id   AF-A0A946QW63-F1
#
_cell.length_a   1.000
_cell.length_b   1.000
_cell.length_c   1.000
_cell.angle_alpha   90.00
_cell.angle_beta   90.00
_cell.angle_gamma   90.00
#
_symmetry.space_group_name_H-M   'P 1'
#
loop_
_entity.id
_entity.type
_entity.pdbx_description
1 polymer ?
#
loop_
_entity_poly.entity_id
_entity_poly.type
_entity_poly.pdbx_seq_one_letter_code
_entity_poly.pdbx_strand_id
1 'polypeptide(L)'
;MRKHKIIIEYLYRDAANYKLYEEVEIINPYNFELVDFENWFRNQLIDEKYFVPHDFGLIKPQFPNYNPELDHDWCELISLCEES
;
A
#
# COMPACT_ATOMS: atom_id res chain seq x y z
N MET A 1 -24.24 -7.53 -9.09
CA MET A 1 -22.80 -7.84 -9.12
C MET A 1 -22.22 -7.31 -7.82
N ARG A 2 -21.74 -8.18 -6.92
CA ARG A 2 -21.10 -7.73 -5.68
C ARG A 2 -19.81 -7.05 -6.09
N LYS A 3 -19.63 -5.78 -5.69
CA LYS A 3 -18.36 -5.10 -5.89
C LYS A 3 -17.41 -5.68 -4.85
N HIS A 4 -16.44 -6.48 -5.27
CA HIS A 4 -15.37 -6.90 -4.39
C HIS A 4 -14.53 -5.66 -4.05
N LYS A 5 -14.26 -5.46 -2.77
CA LYS A 5 -13.32 -4.43 -2.34
C LYS A 5 -12.05 -5.12 -1.86
N ILE A 6 -10.92 -4.55 -2.21
CA ILE A 6 -9.63 -5.00 -1.71
C ILE A 6 -9.17 -3.93 -0.72
N ILE A 7 -8.82 -4.38 0.48
CA ILE A 7 -8.27 -3.56 1.55
C ILE A 7 -6.75 -3.74 1.51
N ILE A 8 -6.04 -2.63 1.39
CA ILE A 8 -4.59 -2.56 1.40
C ILE A 8 -4.17 -1.85 2.68
N GLU A 9 -3.51 -2.60 3.56
CA GLU A 9 -2.93 -2.07 4.78
C GLU A 9 -1.43 -1.88 4.56
N TYR A 10 -0.95 -0.67 4.79
CA TYR A 10 0.46 -0.33 4.61
C TYR A 10 0.92 0.69 5.63
N LEU A 11 2.24 0.79 5.78
CA LEU A 11 2.84 1.68 6.74
C LEU A 11 3.98 2.48 6.11
N TYR A 12 4.07 3.75 6.48
CA TYR A 12 5.21 4.59 6.16
C TYR A 12 6.17 4.64 7.35
N ARG A 13 7.48 4.52 7.10
CA ARG A 13 8.52 4.79 8.10
C ARG A 13 9.32 6.02 7.68
N ASP A 14 9.50 6.94 8.61
CA ASP A 14 10.47 8.03 8.42
C ASP A 14 11.89 7.57 8.75
N ALA A 15 12.86 8.44 8.51
CA ALA A 15 14.28 8.19 8.81
C ALA A 15 14.57 8.02 10.32
N ALA A 16 13.68 8.51 11.18
CA ALA A 16 13.76 8.35 12.63
C ALA A 16 13.00 7.11 13.14
N ASN A 17 12.52 6.25 12.22
CA ASN A 17 11.78 5.01 12.49
C ASN A 17 10.40 5.22 13.16
N TYR A 18 9.82 6.41 13.06
CA TYR A 18 8.41 6.62 13.38
C TYR A 18 7.53 6.02 12.28
N LYS A 19 6.36 5.52 12.67
CA LYS A 19 5.47 4.73 11.81
C LYS A 19 4.13 5.43 11.67
N LEU A 20 3.67 5.60 10.43
CA LEU A 20 2.28 5.93 10.12
C LEU A 20 1.64 4.73 9.45
N TYR A 21 0.46 4.36 9.93
CA TYR A 21 -0.35 3.30 9.34
C TYR A 21 -1.45 3.94 8.50
N GLU A 22 -1.73 3.35 7.35
CA GLU A 22 -2.81 3.75 6.47
C GLU A 22 -3.50 2.51 5.93
N GLU A 23 -4.81 2.62 5.78
CA GLU A 23 -5.66 1.60 5.20
C GLU A 23 -6.40 2.22 4.03
N VAL A 24 -6.38 1.55 2.88
CA VAL A 24 -7.13 2.00 1.70
C VAL A 24 -7.97 0.86 1.14
N GLU A 25 -9.26 1.17 0.95
CA GLU A 25 -10.18 0.34 0.19
C GLU A 25 -10.12 0.72 -1.29
N ILE A 26 -9.67 -0.21 -2.13
CA ILE A 26 -9.81 -0.08 -3.58
C ILE A 26 -11.02 -0.87 -4.07
N ILE A 27 -11.80 -0.24 -4.95
CA ILE A 27 -12.84 -0.95 -5.69
C ILE A 27 -12.12 -1.82 -6.71
N ASN A 28 -12.48 -3.10 -6.79
CA ASN A 28 -11.94 -4.01 -7.80
C ASN A 28 -12.84 -3.99 -9.06
N PRO A 29 -12.56 -3.15 -10.07
CA PRO A 29 -13.43 -3.01 -11.24
C PRO A 29 -13.42 -4.24 -12.14
N TYR A 30 -12.36 -5.06 -12.08
CA TYR A 30 -12.17 -6.22 -12.95
C TYR A 30 -12.55 -7.54 -12.28
N ASN A 31 -13.05 -7.48 -11.04
CA ASN A 31 -13.44 -8.67 -10.27
C ASN A 31 -12.29 -9.69 -10.12
N PHE A 32 -11.05 -9.21 -10.05
CA PHE A 32 -9.87 -10.04 -9.77
C PHE A 32 -10.07 -10.84 -8.49
N GLU A 33 -9.66 -12.11 -8.48
CA GLU A 33 -9.55 -12.84 -7.22
C GLU A 33 -8.44 -12.19 -6.37
N LEU A 34 -8.60 -12.19 -5.04
CA LEU A 34 -7.60 -11.62 -4.13
C LEU A 34 -6.21 -12.21 -4.40
N VAL A 35 -6.12 -13.51 -4.71
CA VAL A 35 -4.87 -14.20 -5.03
C VAL A 35 -4.18 -13.65 -6.28
N ASP A 36 -4.93 -13.30 -7.33
CA ASP A 36 -4.36 -12.74 -8.55
C ASP A 36 -3.86 -11.32 -8.31
N PHE A 37 -4.66 -10.52 -7.59
CA PHE A 37 -4.27 -9.17 -7.19
C PHE A 37 -3.03 -9.19 -6.30
N GLU A 38 -2.99 -10.07 -5.30
CA GLU A 38 -1.86 -10.22 -4.40
C GLU A 38 -0.60 -10.64 -5.15
N ASN A 39 -0.69 -11.62 -6.05
CA ASN A 39 0.46 -12.01 -6.87
C ASN A 39 0.95 -10.85 -7.75
N TRP A 40 0.04 -10.11 -8.38
CA TRP A 40 0.40 -8.94 -9.18
C TRP A 40 1.04 -7.84 -8.33
N PHE A 41 0.44 -7.52 -7.18
CA PHE A 41 0.93 -6.49 -6.26
C PHE A 41 2.29 -6.86 -5.69
N ARG A 42 2.47 -8.12 -5.25
CA ARG A 42 3.74 -8.65 -4.73
C ARG A 42 4.87 -8.59 -5.75
N ASN A 43 4.59 -8.82 -7.02
CA ASN A 43 5.59 -8.71 -8.09
C ASN A 43 6.08 -7.27 -8.32
N GLN A 44 5.32 -6.26 -7.88
CA GLN A 44 5.71 -4.85 -7.94
C GLN A 44 6.42 -4.38 -6.66
N LEU A 45 6.52 -5.24 -5.63
CA LEU A 45 7.18 -4.88 -4.39
C LEU A 45 8.70 -4.81 -4.57
N ILE A 46 9.27 -3.73 -4.09
CA ILE A 46 10.68 -3.55 -3.81
C ILE A 46 11.04 -4.43 -2.61
N ASP A 47 12.01 -5.32 -2.78
CA ASP A 47 12.47 -6.24 -1.73
C ASP A 47 11.32 -7.08 -1.11
N GLU A 48 10.31 -7.42 -1.91
CA GLU A 48 9.14 -8.24 -1.53
C GLU A 48 8.29 -7.67 -0.38
N LYS A 49 8.56 -6.44 0.06
CA LYS A 49 7.93 -5.81 1.23
C LYS A 49 7.50 -4.37 1.00
N TYR A 50 8.17 -3.66 0.12
CA TYR A 50 8.04 -2.22 -0.01
C TYR A 50 7.43 -1.83 -1.34
N PHE A 51 6.67 -0.75 -1.37
CA PHE A 51 6.10 -0.24 -2.62
C PHE A 51 5.90 1.26 -2.53
N VAL A 52 5.80 1.93 -3.66
CA VAL A 52 5.50 3.37 -3.70
C VAL A 52 3.99 3.51 -3.85
N PRO A 53 3.26 4.05 -2.85
CA PRO A 53 1.80 4.17 -2.91
C PRO A 53 1.30 4.92 -4.16
N HIS A 54 2.06 5.93 -4.58
CA HIS A 54 1.74 6.76 -5.74
C HIS A 54 1.62 5.96 -7.05
N ASP A 55 2.43 4.91 -7.23
CA ASP A 55 2.41 4.06 -8.43
C ASP A 55 1.11 3.26 -8.56
N PHE A 56 0.41 3.07 -7.44
CA PHE A 56 -0.88 2.38 -7.36
C PHE A 56 -2.07 3.37 -7.27
N GLY A 57 -1.80 4.68 -7.36
CA GLY A 57 -2.80 5.72 -7.14
C GLY A 57 -3.25 5.85 -5.68
N LEU A 58 -2.44 5.35 -4.74
CA LEU A 58 -2.67 5.45 -3.30
C LEU A 58 -1.96 6.69 -2.73
N ILE A 59 -2.47 7.19 -1.60
CA ILE A 59 -1.90 8.36 -0.92
C ILE A 59 -0.83 7.88 0.06
N LYS A 60 0.38 8.42 -0.04
CA LYS A 60 1.41 8.14 0.95
C LYS A 60 1.10 8.88 2.25
N PRO A 61 0.96 8.19 3.40
CA PRO A 61 0.90 8.87 4.69
C PRO A 61 2.23 9.60 4.93
N GLN A 62 2.15 10.86 5.34
CA GLN A 62 3.31 11.74 5.48
C GLN A 62 3.26 12.49 6.81
N PHE A 63 4.40 12.55 7.49
CA PHE A 63 4.55 13.37 8.69
C PHE A 63 4.65 14.86 8.31
N PRO A 64 4.22 15.77 9.21
CA PRO A 64 4.33 17.21 8.97
C PRO A 64 5.79 17.69 8.83
N ASN A 65 6.74 17.01 9.48
CA ASN A 65 8.17 17.21 9.28
C ASN A 65 8.70 16.14 8.32
N TYR A 66 8.61 16.41 7.02
CA TYR A 66 9.21 15.58 5.99
C TYR A 66 10.56 16.17 5.55
N ASN A 67 11.62 15.38 5.64
CA ASN A 67 12.95 15.71 5.17
C ASN A 67 13.27 14.92 3.90
N PRO A 68 13.20 15.54 2.69
CA PRO A 68 13.42 14.83 1.42
C PRO A 68 14.81 14.21 1.26
N GLU A 69 15.79 14.59 2.08
CA GLU A 69 17.14 14.00 2.04
C GLU A 69 17.25 12.69 2.83
N LEU A 70 16.35 12.47 3.79
CA LEU A 70 16.37 11.32 4.70
C LEU A 70 15.15 10.41 4.54
N ASP A 71 14.00 11.01 4.26
CA ASP A 71 12.74 10.32 4.05
C ASP A 71 12.68 9.67 2.68
N HIS A 72 11.86 8.64 2.59
CA HIS A 72 11.62 7.93 1.35
C HIS A 72 10.15 8.01 0.92
N ASP A 73 9.88 7.51 -0.28
CA ASP A 73 8.51 7.47 -0.83
C ASP A 73 7.88 6.08 -0.79
N TRP A 74 8.64 5.07 -0.35
CA TRP A 74 8.14 3.71 -0.21
C TRP A 74 7.48 3.49 1.15
N CYS A 75 6.42 2.69 1.13
CA CYS A 75 5.72 2.16 2.28
C CYS A 75 5.93 0.66 2.37
N GLU A 76 5.88 0.12 3.58
CA GLU A 76 5.86 -1.33 3.81
C GLU A 76 4.43 -1.84 3.70
N LEU A 77 4.25 -2.90 2.92
CA LEU A 77 3.00 -3.63 2.86
C LEU A 77 2.82 -4.41 4.17
N ILE A 78 1.69 -4.20 4.84
CA ILE A 78 1.30 -4.94 6.04
C ILE A 78 0.43 -6.13 5.66
N SER A 79 -0.64 -5.88 4.90
CA SER A 79 -1.63 -6.88 4.58
C SER A 79 -2.45 -6.52 3.34
N LEU A 80 -2.98 -7.55 2.69
CA LEU A 80 -3.95 -7.45 1.62
C LEU A 80 -5.14 -8.35 1.99
N CYS A 81 -6.32 -7.74 2.12
CA CYS A 81 -7.55 -8.44 2.48
C CYS A 81 -8.64 -8.12 1.45
N GLU A 82 -9.65 -8.97 1.36
CA GLU A 82 -10.87 -8.66 0.61
C GLU A 82 -12.08 -8.53 1.54
N GLU A 83 -12.95 -7.55 1.25
CA GLU A 83 -14.26 -7.43 1.90
C GLU A 83 -15.32 -7.98 0.93
N SER A 84 -15.98 -9.08 1.33
CA SER A 84 -16.94 -9.88 0.56
C SER A 84 -18.41 -9.48 0.74
#